data_AF-S8F278-F1
#
_entry.id   AF-S8F278-F1
#
_cell.length_a   1.000
_cell.length_b   1.000
_cell.length_c   1.000
_cell.angle_alpha   90.00
_cell.angle_beta   90.00
_cell.angle_gamma   90.00
#
_symmetry.space_group_name_H-M   'P 1'
#
loop_
_entity.id
_entity.type
_entity.pdbx_description
1 polymer ?
#
loop_
_entity_poly.entity_id
_entity_poly.type
_entity_poly.pdbx_seq_one_letter_code
_entity_poly.pdbx_strand_id
1 'polypeptide(L)'
;CTSMPTDMKCTLTERFVTCFESDPLYTRIEASDPLELPYETLHFSWYNHHCTQGHDAPQDTLPRMMKRTGLSRTNHGQLIPYTSSDIANNAQIYDSLKRVLNDVFAWLDQKARYMLPHEYRHLEAIASILPDGNTSPVHPFVGLVINLNAVTRAH
;
A
#
# COMPACT_ATOMS: atom_id res chain seq x y z
N CYS A 1 -2.05 6.35 26.09
CA CYS A 1 -2.08 6.48 24.62
C CYS A 1 -2.02 7.96 24.27
N THR A 2 -0.87 8.50 23.82
CA THR A 2 -0.83 9.89 23.35
C THR A 2 -1.36 9.96 21.92
N SER A 3 -2.30 10.87 21.69
CA SER A 3 -2.83 11.21 20.37
C SER A 3 -1.73 11.69 19.43
N MET A 4 -2.04 11.78 18.13
CA MET A 4 -1.16 12.41 17.15
C MET A 4 -0.74 13.81 17.64
N PRO A 5 0.54 14.20 17.50
CA PRO A 5 0.99 15.53 17.86
C PRO A 5 0.16 16.61 17.14
N THR A 6 -0.18 17.69 17.85
CA THR A 6 -1.06 18.75 17.32
C THR A 6 -0.51 19.35 16.04
N ASP A 7 0.78 19.68 15.99
CA ASP A 7 1.41 20.31 14.82
C ASP A 7 1.36 19.39 13.59
N MET A 8 1.58 18.08 13.79
CA MET A 8 1.44 17.07 12.75
C MET A 8 0.00 17.00 12.25
N LYS A 9 -0.98 16.99 13.17
CA LYS A 9 -2.39 16.94 12.82
C LYS A 9 -2.85 18.18 12.04
N CYS A 10 -2.40 19.38 12.44
CA CYS A 10 -2.78 20.64 11.82
C CYS A 10 -2.25 20.78 10.38
N THR A 11 -1.09 20.20 10.08
CA THR A 11 -0.45 20.30 8.77
C THR A 11 -0.72 19.12 7.84
N LEU A 12 -1.30 18.02 8.36
CA LEU A 12 -1.44 16.76 7.64
C LEU A 12 -2.19 16.91 6.31
N THR A 13 -3.32 17.62 6.30
CA THR A 13 -4.15 17.78 5.09
C THR A 13 -3.40 18.53 4.00
N GLU A 14 -2.79 19.67 4.33
CA GLU A 14 -2.03 20.48 3.37
C GLU A 14 -0.87 19.67 2.78
N ARG A 15 -0.09 19.02 3.65
CA ARG A 15 1.02 18.14 3.25
C ARG A 15 0.54 17.02 2.33
N PHE A 16 -0.59 16.39 2.65
CA PHE A 16 -1.18 15.35 1.82
C PHE A 16 -1.56 15.88 0.43
N VAL A 17 -2.26 17.01 0.35
CA VAL A 17 -2.65 17.63 -0.93
C VAL A 17 -1.43 17.98 -1.78
N THR A 18 -0.32 18.43 -1.17
CA THR A 18 0.93 18.72 -1.92
C THR A 18 1.57 17.50 -2.60
N CYS A 19 1.12 16.29 -2.29
CA CYS A 19 1.59 15.07 -2.95
C CYS A 19 0.96 14.85 -4.33
N PHE A 20 -0.08 15.61 -4.68
CA PHE A 20 -0.86 15.45 -5.91
C PHE A 20 -0.72 16.70 -6.80
N GLU A 21 -0.80 16.52 -8.12
CA GLU A 21 -0.70 17.63 -9.09
C GLU A 21 -1.93 18.55 -9.07
N SER A 22 -3.11 17.97 -8.83
CA SER A 22 -4.38 18.65 -8.63
C SER A 22 -4.94 18.31 -7.26
N ASP A 23 -5.82 19.15 -6.72
CA ASP A 23 -6.48 18.87 -5.44
C ASP A 23 -7.21 17.52 -5.51
N PRO A 24 -6.77 16.49 -4.75
CA PRO A 24 -7.39 15.17 -4.78
C PRO A 24 -8.68 15.13 -3.96
N LEU A 25 -8.98 16.19 -3.20
CA LEU A 25 -10.14 16.30 -2.34
C LEU A 25 -11.20 17.15 -3.04
N TYR A 26 -12.34 16.54 -3.41
CA TYR A 26 -13.43 17.31 -4.00
C TYR A 26 -14.24 18.01 -2.91
N THR A 27 -14.57 19.29 -3.13
CA THR A 27 -15.56 19.98 -2.29
C THR A 27 -16.95 19.52 -2.72
N ARG A 28 -17.59 18.67 -1.89
CA ARG A 28 -18.91 18.09 -2.15
C ARG A 28 -20.01 19.14 -1.94
N ILE A 29 -20.35 19.91 -2.96
CA ILE A 29 -21.41 20.95 -2.86
C ILE A 29 -22.75 20.47 -3.49
N GLU A 30 -22.76 19.49 -4.40
CA GLU A 30 -23.93 19.26 -5.27
C GLU A 30 -24.51 17.83 -5.31
N ALA A 31 -24.00 16.86 -4.54
CA ALA A 31 -24.48 15.48 -4.60
C ALA A 31 -25.69 15.24 -3.68
N SER A 32 -26.79 14.74 -4.26
CA SER A 32 -28.02 14.38 -3.52
C SER A 32 -27.84 13.16 -2.60
N ASP A 33 -26.99 12.19 -2.99
CA ASP A 33 -26.59 11.05 -2.14
C ASP A 33 -25.05 10.90 -2.09
N PRO A 34 -24.42 11.16 -0.94
CA PRO A 34 -22.98 10.98 -0.71
C PRO A 34 -22.43 9.57 -0.96
N LEU A 35 -23.29 8.54 -0.94
CA LEU A 35 -22.93 7.12 -1.13
C LEU A 35 -22.89 6.71 -2.60
N GLU A 36 -23.48 7.49 -3.51
CA GLU A 36 -23.47 7.22 -4.95
C GLU A 36 -22.24 7.83 -5.64
N LEU A 37 -21.46 8.64 -4.93
CA LEU A 37 -20.25 9.24 -5.47
C LEU A 37 -19.13 8.20 -5.62
N PRO A 38 -18.47 8.13 -6.79
CA PRO A 38 -17.29 7.31 -6.93
C PRO A 38 -16.19 7.80 -5.98
N TYR A 39 -15.50 6.87 -5.35
CA TYR A 39 -14.28 7.14 -4.60
C TYR A 39 -13.10 6.53 -5.35
N GLU A 40 -11.94 7.15 -5.20
CA GLU A 40 -10.71 6.66 -5.81
C GLU A 40 -9.85 5.98 -4.75
N THR A 41 -9.25 4.86 -5.11
CA THR A 41 -8.32 4.15 -4.23
C THR A 41 -6.99 3.95 -4.93
N LEU A 42 -5.92 4.42 -4.30
CA LEU A 42 -4.55 4.15 -4.71
C LEU A 42 -3.96 3.08 -3.80
N HIS A 43 -3.53 1.97 -4.40
CA HIS A 43 -2.92 0.86 -3.69
C HIS A 43 -1.41 0.84 -3.88
N PHE A 44 -0.65 1.22 -2.86
CA PHE A 44 0.81 1.19 -2.88
C PHE A 44 1.35 0.05 -2.02
N SER A 45 1.30 -1.18 -2.52
CA SER A 45 1.76 -2.34 -1.75
C SER A 45 2.64 -3.32 -2.52
N TRP A 46 3.43 -4.05 -1.76
CA TRP A 46 4.16 -5.22 -2.22
C TRP A 46 3.23 -6.44 -2.11
N TYR A 47 2.90 -7.03 -3.26
CA TYR A 47 1.93 -8.10 -3.40
C TYR A 47 2.58 -9.47 -3.59
N ASN A 48 1.87 -10.46 -3.09
CA ASN A 48 1.88 -11.86 -3.51
C ASN A 48 0.40 -12.36 -3.63
N HIS A 49 -0.53 -11.51 -4.10
CA HIS A 49 -1.97 -11.82 -4.00
C HIS A 49 -2.44 -12.88 -5.01
N HIS A 50 -1.71 -13.02 -6.13
CA HIS A 50 -2.02 -13.95 -7.20
C HIS A 50 -0.84 -14.86 -7.53
N CYS A 51 0.06 -15.13 -6.58
CA CYS A 51 1.16 -16.01 -6.92
C CYS A 51 0.65 -17.39 -7.27
N THR A 52 1.27 -17.95 -8.30
CA THR A 52 0.99 -19.32 -8.70
C THR A 52 1.40 -20.21 -7.55
N GLN A 53 0.45 -20.99 -7.01
CA GLN A 53 0.75 -21.98 -5.98
C GLN A 53 1.70 -23.01 -6.59
N GLY A 54 2.78 -23.35 -5.88
CA GLY A 54 3.78 -24.33 -6.34
C GLY A 54 3.32 -25.78 -6.29
N HIS A 55 2.00 -26.05 -6.25
CA HIS A 55 1.48 -27.41 -6.24
C HIS A 55 1.84 -28.10 -7.56
N ASP A 56 2.39 -29.30 -7.48
CA ASP A 56 2.88 -30.08 -8.63
C ASP A 56 3.92 -29.35 -9.51
N ALA A 57 4.57 -28.30 -8.99
CA ALA A 57 5.67 -27.66 -9.67
C ALA A 57 6.83 -28.66 -9.84
N PRO A 58 7.42 -28.80 -11.04
CA PRO A 58 8.53 -29.72 -11.24
C PRO A 58 9.71 -29.32 -10.36
N GLN A 59 10.30 -30.29 -9.64
CA GLN A 59 11.43 -30.03 -8.74
C GLN A 59 12.71 -29.68 -9.50
N ASP A 60 12.87 -30.21 -10.72
CA ASP A 60 14.08 -30.06 -11.53
C ASP A 60 13.98 -28.94 -12.57
N THR A 61 12.95 -28.09 -12.50
CA THR A 61 12.74 -26.98 -13.46
C THR A 61 12.70 -25.64 -12.74
N LEU A 62 13.54 -24.70 -13.17
CA LEU A 62 13.54 -23.35 -12.63
C LEU A 62 12.19 -22.65 -12.89
N PRO A 63 11.65 -21.85 -11.95
CA PRO A 63 10.35 -21.18 -12.13
C PRO A 63 10.21 -20.34 -13.39
N ARG A 64 11.31 -19.73 -13.85
CA ARG A 64 11.36 -18.97 -15.10
C ARG A 64 11.21 -19.84 -16.35
N MET A 65 11.49 -21.13 -16.27
CA MET A 65 11.38 -22.10 -17.36
C MET A 65 10.02 -22.83 -17.36
N MET A 66 9.24 -22.73 -16.28
CA MET A 66 7.92 -23.34 -16.18
C MET A 66 6.93 -22.67 -17.14
N LYS A 67 6.10 -23.48 -17.80
CA LYS A 67 4.98 -22.99 -18.62
C LYS A 67 3.68 -23.61 -18.14
N ARG A 68 2.64 -22.79 -18.00
CA ARG A 68 1.31 -23.25 -17.62
C ARG A 68 0.67 -24.03 -18.78
N THR A 69 0.34 -25.30 -18.53
CA THR A 69 -0.32 -26.17 -19.51
C THR A 69 -1.64 -25.55 -19.97
N GLY A 70 -1.90 -25.58 -21.28
CA GLY A 70 -3.14 -25.07 -21.87
C GLY A 70 -3.21 -23.55 -22.06
N LEU A 71 -2.17 -22.79 -21.68
CA LEU A 71 -2.08 -21.35 -21.94
C LEU A 71 -0.94 -21.03 -22.90
N SER A 72 -1.14 -20.00 -23.74
CA SER A 72 -0.13 -19.52 -24.68
C SER A 72 1.02 -18.76 -23.99
N ARG A 73 0.78 -18.21 -22.80
CA ARG A 73 1.72 -17.37 -22.05
C ARG A 73 1.66 -17.69 -20.56
N THR A 74 2.81 -17.60 -19.90
CA THR A 74 2.94 -17.67 -18.43
C THR A 74 3.45 -16.34 -17.93
N ASN A 75 2.75 -15.74 -16.96
CA ASN A 75 3.19 -14.50 -16.34
C ASN A 75 4.21 -14.82 -15.23
N HIS A 76 5.49 -14.90 -15.60
CA HIS A 76 6.56 -15.20 -14.65
C HIS A 76 6.73 -14.14 -13.57
N GLY A 77 6.28 -12.89 -13.80
CA GLY A 77 6.32 -11.83 -12.80
C GLY A 77 5.40 -12.10 -11.61
N GLN A 78 4.35 -12.90 -11.80
CA GLN A 78 3.47 -13.35 -10.73
C GLN A 78 4.02 -14.58 -9.98
N LEU A 79 5.20 -15.09 -10.32
CA LEU A 79 5.84 -16.17 -9.55
C LEU A 79 6.68 -15.66 -8.38
N ILE A 80 6.93 -14.35 -8.32
CA ILE A 80 7.68 -13.68 -7.27
C ILE A 80 6.82 -12.57 -6.69
N PRO A 81 7.08 -12.09 -5.46
CA PRO A 81 6.47 -10.86 -4.96
C PRO A 81 6.73 -9.69 -5.92
N TYR A 82 5.72 -8.84 -6.13
CA TYR A 82 5.78 -7.70 -7.06
C TYR A 82 4.99 -6.50 -6.51
N THR A 83 5.34 -5.29 -6.92
CA THR A 83 4.61 -4.06 -6.55
C THR A 83 3.30 -3.92 -7.31
N SER A 84 2.29 -3.23 -6.74
CA SER A 84 1.09 -2.85 -7.50
C SER A 84 1.43 -2.11 -8.78
N SER A 85 0.51 -2.21 -9.75
CA SER A 85 0.48 -1.30 -10.90
C SER A 85 0.44 0.16 -10.49
N ASP A 86 -0.25 0.51 -9.39
CA ASP A 86 -0.38 1.90 -8.95
C ASP A 86 0.96 2.50 -8.50
N ILE A 87 1.90 1.71 -7.96
CA ILE A 87 3.25 2.19 -7.67
C ILE A 87 3.94 2.65 -8.96
N ALA A 88 3.80 1.87 -10.04
CA ALA A 88 4.39 2.23 -11.33
C ALA A 88 3.66 3.41 -12.00
N ASN A 89 2.32 3.39 -11.98
CA ASN A 89 1.48 4.39 -12.64
C ASN A 89 1.49 5.75 -11.91
N ASN A 90 1.70 5.75 -10.59
CA ASN A 90 1.67 6.94 -9.74
C ASN A 90 3.00 7.11 -8.97
N ALA A 91 4.12 6.77 -9.61
CA ALA A 91 5.44 6.76 -8.97
C ALA A 91 5.80 8.11 -8.32
N GLN A 92 5.48 9.23 -8.97
CA GLN A 92 5.73 10.57 -8.44
C GLN A 92 4.89 10.87 -7.18
N ILE A 93 3.60 10.51 -7.19
CA ILE A 93 2.71 10.65 -6.02
C ILE A 93 3.24 9.78 -4.88
N TYR A 94 3.61 8.53 -5.17
CA TYR A 94 4.15 7.60 -4.17
C TYR A 94 5.46 8.11 -3.56
N ASP A 95 6.40 8.61 -4.37
CA ASP A 95 7.64 9.21 -3.89
C ASP A 95 7.40 10.48 -3.06
N SER A 96 6.45 11.32 -3.48
CA SER A 96 6.07 12.51 -2.73
C SER A 96 5.46 12.14 -1.37
N LEU A 97 4.53 11.17 -1.32
CA LEU A 97 3.94 10.67 -0.08
C LEU A 97 5.00 10.15 0.89
N LYS A 98 5.94 9.32 0.40
CA LYS A 98 7.04 8.78 1.22
C LYS A 98 7.86 9.90 1.87
N ARG A 99 8.17 10.94 1.10
CA ARG A 99 9.01 12.06 1.57
C ARG A 99 8.23 13.00 2.48
N VAL A 100 7.05 13.43 2.04
CA VAL A 100 6.24 14.46 2.68
C VAL A 100 5.57 13.94 3.93
N LEU A 101 5.24 12.65 4.04
CA LEU A 101 4.56 12.07 5.21
C LEU A 101 5.47 11.14 6.04
N ASN A 102 6.79 11.21 5.83
CA ASN A 102 7.76 10.31 6.48
C ASN A 102 7.67 10.31 8.02
N ASP A 103 7.53 11.48 8.63
CA ASP A 103 7.36 11.66 10.08
C ASP A 103 6.04 11.08 10.59
N VAL A 104 4.95 11.17 9.81
CA VAL A 104 3.65 10.56 10.11
C VAL A 104 3.81 9.04 10.11
N PHE A 105 4.48 8.48 9.12
CA PHE A 105 4.76 7.04 9.06
C PHE A 105 5.65 6.57 10.20
N ALA A 106 6.71 7.31 10.53
CA ALA A 106 7.56 7.01 11.69
C ALA A 106 6.79 7.06 13.02
N TRP A 107 5.86 8.02 13.16
CA TRP A 107 4.99 8.09 14.33
C TRP A 107 4.03 6.90 14.39
N LEU A 108 3.42 6.52 13.26
CA LEU A 108 2.54 5.34 13.19
C LEU A 108 3.31 4.04 13.50
N ASP A 109 4.52 3.89 12.99
CA ASP A 109 5.41 2.75 13.28
C ASP A 109 5.67 2.63 14.79
N GLN A 110 6.08 3.72 15.43
CA GLN A 110 6.30 3.76 16.88
C GLN A 110 5.02 3.41 17.67
N LYS A 111 3.87 3.92 17.22
CA LYS A 111 2.58 3.66 17.87
C LYS A 111 2.15 2.21 17.71
N ALA A 112 2.27 1.64 16.52
CA ALA A 112 1.97 0.24 16.26
C ALA A 112 2.85 -0.66 17.14
N ARG A 113 4.16 -0.37 17.21
CA ARG A 113 5.11 -1.12 18.04
C ARG A 113 4.78 -1.07 19.52
N TYR A 114 4.37 0.09 20.03
CA TYR A 114 4.01 0.27 21.43
C TYR A 114 2.66 -0.37 21.79
N MET A 115 1.65 -0.22 20.94
CA MET A 115 0.28 -0.65 21.23
C MET A 115 0.06 -2.14 20.96
N LEU A 116 0.71 -2.68 19.92
CA LEU A 116 0.50 -4.03 19.41
C LEU A 116 1.85 -4.76 19.24
N PRO A 117 2.66 -4.89 20.30
CA PRO A 117 4.04 -5.37 20.19
C PRO A 117 4.18 -6.82 19.71
N HIS A 118 3.14 -7.64 19.86
CA HIS A 118 3.15 -9.02 19.39
C HIS A 118 2.83 -9.10 17.89
N GLU A 119 1.74 -8.44 17.48
CA GLU A 119 1.31 -8.34 16.08
C GLU A 119 2.36 -7.63 15.25
N TYR A 120 2.94 -6.55 15.79
CA TYR A 120 4.03 -5.82 15.16
C TYR A 120 5.20 -6.74 14.82
N ARG A 121 5.65 -7.57 15.77
CA ARG A 121 6.76 -8.52 15.52
C ARG A 121 6.43 -9.53 14.43
N HIS A 122 5.18 -9.99 14.36
CA HIS A 122 4.74 -10.85 13.27
C HIS A 122 4.77 -10.14 11.91
N LEU A 123 4.25 -8.92 11.85
CA LEU A 123 4.25 -8.11 10.63
C LEU A 123 5.68 -7.76 10.20
N GLU A 124 6.54 -7.37 11.13
CA GLU A 124 7.96 -7.09 10.91
C GLU A 124 8.70 -8.32 10.37
N ALA A 125 8.46 -9.51 10.94
CA ALA A 125 9.04 -10.75 10.42
C ALA A 125 8.64 -10.99 8.96
N ILE A 126 7.36 -10.77 8.60
CA ILE A 126 6.89 -10.90 7.21
C ILE A 126 7.49 -9.81 6.31
N ALA A 127 7.55 -8.57 6.78
CA ALA A 127 8.15 -7.48 6.01
C ALA A 127 9.65 -7.69 5.77
N SER A 128 10.37 -8.29 6.73
CA SER A 128 11.81 -8.54 6.65
C SER A 128 12.21 -9.61 5.62
N ILE A 129 11.29 -10.49 5.25
CA ILE A 129 11.50 -11.53 4.24
C ILE A 129 11.07 -11.09 2.84
N LEU A 130 10.58 -9.86 2.66
CA LEU A 130 10.27 -9.35 1.34
C LEU A 130 11.54 -9.29 0.47
N PRO A 131 11.45 -9.70 -0.80
CA PRO A 131 12.58 -9.69 -1.72
C PRO A 131 13.10 -8.26 -1.99
N ASP A 132 14.34 -8.20 -2.49
CA ASP A 132 15.07 -6.97 -2.87
C ASP A 132 15.45 -6.00 -1.74
N GLY A 133 15.27 -6.38 -0.46
CA GLY A 133 15.73 -5.57 0.67
C GLY A 133 15.06 -4.19 0.77
N ASN A 134 13.99 -3.97 0.00
CA ASN A 134 13.22 -2.74 0.02
C ASN A 134 12.32 -2.73 1.25
N THR A 135 12.63 -1.85 2.20
CA THR A 135 11.77 -1.59 3.34
C THR A 135 10.60 -0.71 2.90
N SER A 136 9.38 -1.20 3.16
CA SER A 136 8.16 -0.40 2.97
C SER A 136 8.25 0.91 3.76
N PRO A 137 7.83 2.06 3.19
CA PRO A 137 7.83 3.34 3.91
C PRO A 137 6.85 3.37 5.10
N VAL A 138 5.93 2.41 5.15
CA VAL A 138 4.92 2.26 6.20
C VAL A 138 5.19 1.03 7.07
N HIS A 139 6.46 0.71 7.33
CA HIS A 139 6.87 -0.36 8.23
C HIS A 139 6.06 -0.34 9.56
N PRO A 140 5.62 -1.49 10.10
CA PRO A 140 5.87 -2.87 9.66
C PRO A 140 4.89 -3.34 8.56
N PHE A 141 4.03 -2.45 8.05
CA PHE A 141 3.11 -2.79 6.98
C PHE A 141 3.83 -2.78 5.63
N VAL A 142 3.41 -3.67 4.75
CA VAL A 142 3.99 -3.85 3.40
C VAL A 142 3.21 -3.10 2.31
N GLY A 143 2.24 -2.29 2.73
CA GLY A 143 1.30 -1.62 1.86
C GLY A 143 0.69 -0.38 2.46
N LEU A 144 0.56 0.66 1.64
CA LEU A 144 -0.16 1.90 1.90
C LEU A 144 -1.37 1.95 0.95
N VAL A 145 -2.57 2.14 1.49
CA VAL A 145 -3.78 2.33 0.69
C VAL A 145 -4.35 3.70 1.02
N ILE A 146 -4.63 4.49 -0.02
CA ILE A 146 -5.22 5.82 0.11
C ILE A 146 -6.59 5.78 -0.54
N ASN A 147 -7.62 5.98 0.27
CA ASN A 147 -9.00 6.11 -0.19
C ASN A 147 -9.37 7.59 -0.22
N LEU A 148 -9.48 8.15 -1.42
CA LEU A 148 -9.86 9.52 -1.65
C LEU A 148 -11.38 9.64 -1.69
N ASN A 149 -11.94 10.55 -0.91
CA ASN A 149 -13.38 10.84 -0.90
C ASN A 149 -14.25 9.62 -0.54
N ALA A 150 -13.74 8.66 0.23
CA ALA A 150 -14.54 7.52 0.68
C ALA A 150 -15.60 7.95 1.69
N VAL A 151 -16.85 7.54 1.46
CA VAL A 151 -17.95 7.65 2.42
C VAL A 151 -18.50 6.26 2.67
N THR A 152 -18.67 5.93 3.95
CA THR A 152 -19.26 4.67 4.39
C THR A 152 -20.45 5.03 5.26
N ARG A 153 -21.52 4.21 5.30
CA ARG A 153 -22.72 4.50 6.11
C ARG A 153 -22.45 4.74 7.61
N ALA A 154 -21.26 4.38 8.10
CA ALA A 154 -20.85 4.52 9.50
C ALA A 154 -20.16 5.87 9.82
N HIS A 155 -19.83 6.68 8.82
CA HIS A 155 -19.07 7.93 8.95
C HIS A 155 -19.66 9.03 8.06
#